data_AF-A0A2V8ATN6-F1
#
_entry.id   AF-A0A2V8ATN6-F1
#
_cell.length_a   1.000
_cell.length_b   1.000
_cell.length_c   1.000
_cell.angle_alpha   90.00
_cell.angle_beta   90.00
_cell.angle_gamma   90.00
#
_symmetry.space_group_name_H-M   'P 1'
#
loop_
_entity.id
_entity.type
_entity.pdbx_description
1 polymer ?
#
loop_
_entity_poly.entity_id
_entity_poly.type
_entity_poly.pdbx_seq_one_letter_code
_entity_poly.pdbx_strand_id
1 'polypeptide(L)'
;MQWSGKKKPVTITTSDGAQNFGGERVPSEANVVARRRSTTILGLGLVDAVADATWLAIARPEASADAASAGRPNIVLNLATREAAVGKFGWKAQVPTLVRLAVCIA
;
A
#
# COMPACT_ATOMS: atom_id res chain seq x y z
N MET A 1 16.20 -9.40 12.45
CA MET A 1 15.66 -8.50 13.50
C MET A 1 14.20 -8.83 13.76
N GLN A 2 13.93 -9.59 14.82
CA GLN A 2 12.57 -9.96 15.24
C GLN A 2 12.25 -9.16 16.51
N TRP A 3 11.38 -8.16 16.38
CA TRP A 3 10.96 -7.32 17.50
C TRP A 3 10.05 -8.15 18.43
N SER A 4 10.57 -8.48 19.61
CA SER A 4 9.85 -9.20 20.66
C SER A 4 9.24 -8.19 21.63
N GLY A 5 8.15 -7.56 21.22
CA GLY A 5 7.33 -6.74 22.11
C GLY A 5 6.46 -7.66 22.98
N LYS A 6 6.82 -7.85 24.27
CA LYS A 6 5.94 -8.54 25.22
C LYS A 6 4.63 -7.73 25.36
N LYS A 7 3.55 -8.19 24.74
CA LYS A 7 2.20 -7.62 24.93
C LYS A 7 1.73 -7.97 26.35
N LYS A 8 1.85 -7.03 27.28
CA LYS A 8 1.31 -7.20 28.64
C LYS A 8 -0.21 -7.05 28.57
N PRO A 9 -1.00 -7.94 29.21
CA PRO A 9 -2.43 -7.73 29.32
C PRO A 9 -2.70 -6.43 30.09
N VAL A 10 -3.70 -5.67 29.64
CA VAL A 10 -4.12 -4.42 30.28
C VAL A 10 -5.46 -4.67 30.98
N THR A 11 -5.52 -4.34 32.26
CA THR A 11 -6.75 -4.37 33.05
C THR A 11 -7.25 -2.94 33.22
N ILE A 12 -8.48 -2.67 32.81
CA ILE A 12 -9.15 -1.38 33.00
C ILE A 12 -10.24 -1.58 34.06
N THR A 13 -10.25 -0.74 35.09
CA THR A 13 -11.27 -0.77 36.16
C THR A 13 -12.29 0.34 35.90
N THR A 14 -13.53 -0.03 35.61
CA THR A 14 -14.66 0.89 35.38
C THR A 14 -15.71 0.68 36.48
N SER A 15 -16.72 1.54 36.58
CA SER A 15 -17.87 1.40 37.49
C SER A 15 -18.59 0.05 37.37
N ASP A 16 -18.48 -0.59 36.20
CA ASP A 16 -19.10 -1.89 35.89
C ASP A 16 -18.19 -3.08 36.19
N GLY A 17 -17.01 -2.85 36.81
CA GLY A 17 -16.04 -3.88 37.17
C GLY A 17 -14.72 -3.81 36.40
N ALA A 18 -13.81 -4.74 36.72
CA ALA A 18 -12.50 -4.84 36.09
C ALA A 18 -12.56 -5.69 34.81
N GLN A 19 -12.17 -5.11 33.67
CA GLN A 19 -12.15 -5.78 32.38
C GLN A 19 -10.71 -6.07 31.96
N ASN A 20 -10.44 -7.33 31.59
CA ASN A 20 -9.12 -7.81 31.17
C ASN A 20 -9.05 -7.89 29.64
N PHE A 21 -8.29 -6.98 29.03
CA PHE A 21 -8.01 -7.01 27.60
C PHE A 21 -6.71 -7.79 27.36
N GLY A 22 -6.87 -9.08 27.05
CA GLY A 22 -5.78 -9.91 26.55
C GLY A 22 -5.39 -9.50 25.13
N GLY A 23 -4.10 -9.59 24.79
CA GLY A 23 -3.66 -9.42 23.40
C GLY A 23 -4.22 -10.53 22.53
N GLU A 24 -4.62 -10.20 21.30
CA GLU A 24 -5.10 -11.19 20.33
C GLU A 24 -4.12 -12.36 20.18
N ARG A 25 -4.61 -13.59 20.39
CA ARG A 25 -3.83 -14.81 20.36
C ARG A 25 -4.09 -15.54 19.04
N VAL A 26 -3.04 -15.69 18.24
CA VAL A 26 -3.11 -16.50 17.02
C VAL A 26 -3.35 -17.97 17.40
N PRO A 27 -4.33 -18.67 16.79
CA PRO A 27 -4.58 -20.09 17.03
C PRO A 27 -3.36 -20.95 16.69
N SER A 28 -3.16 -22.06 17.40
CA SER A 28 -2.06 -22.99 17.13
C SER A 28 -2.22 -23.74 15.80
N GLU A 29 -3.45 -23.91 15.31
CA GLU A 29 -3.72 -24.48 13.98
C GLU A 29 -3.44 -23.53 12.81
N ALA A 30 -3.08 -22.26 13.06
CA ALA A 30 -2.83 -21.30 11.99
C ALA A 30 -1.59 -21.69 11.17
N ASN A 31 -1.80 -21.96 9.89
CA ASN A 31 -0.75 -22.35 8.93
C ASN A 31 -0.25 -21.18 8.06
N VAL A 32 -0.95 -20.04 8.05
CA VAL A 32 -0.59 -18.85 7.26
C VAL A 32 -0.58 -17.61 8.16
N VAL A 33 0.53 -16.86 8.12
CA VAL A 33 0.67 -15.58 8.83
C VAL A 33 1.14 -14.51 7.84
N ALA A 34 0.26 -13.56 7.53
CA ALA A 34 0.62 -12.42 6.67
C ALA A 34 1.18 -11.26 7.50
N ARG A 35 2.40 -10.80 7.17
CA ARG A 35 2.97 -9.58 7.73
C ARG A 35 2.85 -8.47 6.70
N ARG A 36 2.14 -7.39 7.05
CA ARG A 36 2.00 -6.23 6.17
C ARG A 36 3.12 -5.24 6.44
N ARG A 37 3.67 -4.64 5.37
CA ARG A 37 4.47 -3.43 5.45
C ARG A 37 3.66 -2.29 4.84
N SER A 38 3.38 -1.27 5.64
CA SER A 38 2.71 -0.07 5.15
C SER A 38 3.67 0.72 4.26
N THR A 39 3.17 1.17 3.11
CA THR A 39 3.90 2.07 2.23
C THR A 39 3.97 3.45 2.87
N THR A 40 5.15 4.08 2.89
CA THR A 40 5.28 5.47 3.35
C THR A 40 4.63 6.42 2.36
N ILE A 41 3.97 7.47 2.87
CA ILE A 41 3.45 8.59 2.07
C ILE A 41 4.44 9.75 1.97
N LEU A 42 5.46 9.76 2.83
CA LEU A 42 6.42 10.86 2.92
C LEU A 42 7.29 10.91 1.66
N GLY A 43 7.37 12.09 1.04
CA GLY A 43 8.18 12.34 -0.16
C GLY A 43 7.55 11.93 -1.49
N LEU A 44 6.35 11.34 -1.49
CA LEU A 44 5.68 10.88 -2.71
C LEU A 44 4.99 11.99 -3.52
N GLY A 45 4.93 13.22 -2.99
CA GLY A 45 4.30 14.35 -3.68
C GLY A 45 4.96 14.71 -5.02
N LEU A 46 6.29 14.54 -5.13
CA LEU A 46 6.99 14.77 -6.39
C LEU A 46 6.59 13.78 -7.48
N VAL A 47 6.34 12.52 -7.11
CA VAL A 47 5.90 11.47 -8.03
C VAL A 47 4.47 11.71 -8.50
N ASP A 48 3.61 12.20 -7.60
CA ASP A 48 2.20 12.53 -7.92
C ASP A 48 2.11 13.70 -8.92
N ALA A 49 3.04 14.67 -8.81
CA ALA A 49 3.12 15.82 -9.71
C ALA A 49 3.57 15.46 -11.15
N VAL A 50 4.13 14.28 -11.38
CA VAL A 50 4.53 13.85 -12.72
C VAL A 50 3.29 13.48 -13.54
N ALA A 51 3.13 14.11 -14.70
CA ALA A 51 2.04 13.83 -15.63
C ALA A 51 2.09 12.41 -16.19
N ASP A 52 0.92 11.82 -16.43
CA ASP A 52 0.76 10.46 -16.96
C ASP A 52 1.45 10.28 -18.32
N ALA A 53 1.44 11.32 -19.15
CA ALA A 53 2.11 11.35 -20.45
C ALA A 53 3.62 11.15 -20.35
N THR A 54 4.27 11.59 -19.27
CA THR A 54 5.72 11.44 -19.08
C THR A 54 6.10 9.97 -18.95
N TRP A 55 5.31 9.18 -18.21
CA TRP A 55 5.55 7.74 -18.07
C TRP A 55 5.41 7.00 -19.40
N LEU A 56 4.40 7.37 -20.19
CA LEU A 56 4.21 6.82 -21.54
C LEU A 56 5.34 7.23 -22.49
N ALA A 57 5.84 8.46 -22.36
CA ALA A 57 6.96 8.96 -23.17
C ALA A 57 8.27 8.22 -22.87
N ILE A 58 8.49 7.78 -21.63
CA ILE A 58 9.65 6.96 -21.24
C ILE A 58 9.50 5.51 -21.72
N ALA A 59 8.30 4.93 -21.64
CA ALA A 59 8.07 3.54 -22.03
C ALA A 59 8.19 3.29 -23.54
N ARG A 60 7.86 4.29 -24.37
CA ARG A 60 7.94 4.18 -25.84
C ARG A 60 9.34 3.86 -26.38
N PRO A 61 10.40 4.62 -26.04
CA PRO A 61 11.76 4.31 -26.52
C PRO A 61 12.26 2.97 -26.00
N GLU A 62 11.96 2.58 -24.76
CA GLU A 62 12.31 1.25 -24.23
C GLU A 62 11.68 0.13 -25.08
N ALA A 63 10.39 0.25 -25.40
CA ALA A 63 9.69 -0.69 -26.26
C ALA A 63 10.26 -0.76 -27.68
N SER A 64 10.81 0.34 -28.19
CA SER A 64 11.45 0.37 -29.51
C SER A 64 12.87 -0.21 -29.53
N ALA A 65 13.57 -0.17 -28.39
CA ALA A 65 14.95 -0.66 -28.26
C ALA A 65 14.98 -2.18 -28.03
N ASP A 66 14.14 -2.68 -27.13
CA ASP A 66 13.99 -4.12 -26.88
C ASP A 66 12.58 -4.42 -26.35
N ALA A 67 11.69 -4.83 -27.26
CA ALA A 67 10.30 -5.13 -26.93
C ALA A 67 10.12 -6.32 -25.97
N ALA A 68 11.11 -7.21 -25.84
CA ALA A 68 11.02 -8.39 -24.98
C ALA A 68 11.27 -8.05 -23.51
N SER A 69 12.07 -7.03 -23.22
CA SER A 69 12.43 -6.60 -21.86
C SER A 69 11.81 -5.25 -21.44
N ALA A 70 11.12 -4.56 -22.36
CA ALA A 70 10.53 -3.25 -22.10
C ALA A 70 9.48 -3.24 -20.98
N GLY A 71 9.58 -2.24 -20.10
CA GLY A 71 8.59 -1.97 -19.06
C GLY A 71 7.29 -1.42 -19.65
N ARG A 72 6.14 -1.81 -19.09
CA ARG A 72 4.83 -1.28 -19.48
C ARG A 72 4.16 -0.59 -18.30
N PRO A 73 3.83 0.71 -18.41
CA PRO A 73 3.04 1.39 -17.38
C PRO A 73 1.71 0.67 -17.17
N ASN A 74 1.34 0.44 -15.91
CA ASN A 74 0.04 -0.13 -15.58
C ASN A 74 -1.04 0.93 -15.78
N ILE A 75 -2.09 0.63 -16.54
CA ILE A 75 -3.20 1.55 -16.76
C ILE A 75 -4.37 1.10 -15.88
N VAL A 76 -4.81 1.99 -14.98
CA VAL A 76 -5.85 1.72 -14.00
C VAL A 76 -6.98 2.73 -14.14
N LEU A 77 -8.18 2.34 -13.71
CA LEU A 77 -9.32 3.25 -13.69
C LEU A 77 -9.17 4.23 -12.51
N ASN A 78 -9.09 5.51 -12.82
CA ASN A 78 -9.19 6.55 -11.80
C ASN A 78 -10.66 6.72 -11.41
N LEU A 79 -11.00 6.34 -10.16
CA LEU A 79 -12.37 6.41 -9.67
C LEU A 79 -12.90 7.83 -9.48
N ALA A 80 -12.03 8.82 -9.35
CA ALA A 80 -12.42 10.22 -9.18
C ALA A 80 -12.83 10.86 -10.51
N THR A 81 -12.04 10.64 -11.57
CA THR A 81 -12.30 11.20 -12.91
C THR A 81 -13.10 10.26 -13.81
N ARG A 82 -13.16 8.97 -13.46
CA ARG A 82 -13.71 7.86 -14.28
C ARG A 82 -12.97 7.65 -15.59
N GLU A 83 -11.72 8.06 -15.65
CA GLU A 83 -10.86 7.91 -16.83
C GLU A 83 -9.72 6.93 -16.56
N ALA A 84 -9.13 6.43 -17.64
CA ALA A 84 -7.91 5.63 -17.55
C ALA A 84 -6.73 6.53 -17.16
N ALA A 85 -5.99 6.13 -16.13
CA ALA A 85 -4.82 6.84 -15.63
C ALA A 85 -3.66 5.86 -15.43
N VAL A 86 -2.44 6.37 -15.41
CA VAL A 86 -1.25 5.55 -15.11
C VAL A 86 -1.22 5.26 -13.61
N GLY A 87 -1.10 3.99 -13.27
CA GLY A 87 -0.85 3.55 -11.90
C GLY A 87 0.55 3.95 -11.45
N LYS A 88 0.64 4.71 -10.35
CA LYS A 88 1.91 5.25 -9.81
C LYS A 88 2.27 4.64 -8.45
N PHE A 89 1.27 4.22 -7.68
CA PHE A 89 1.43 3.87 -6.28
C PHE A 89 0.91 2.47 -5.94
N GLY A 90 1.42 1.93 -4.83
CA GLY A 90 1.17 0.56 -4.37
C GLY A 90 2.19 -0.43 -4.90
N TRP A 91 2.22 -1.63 -4.32
CA TRP A 91 3.23 -2.66 -4.64
C TRP A 91 3.22 -3.13 -6.10
N LYS A 92 2.11 -2.91 -6.81
CA LYS A 92 1.92 -3.28 -8.21
C LYS A 92 1.41 -2.11 -9.06
N ALA A 93 1.67 -0.88 -8.62
CA ALA A 93 1.19 0.32 -9.30
C ALA A 93 -0.34 0.28 -9.54
N GLN A 94 -1.10 -0.17 -8.53
CA GLN A 94 -2.55 -0.33 -8.65
C GLN A 94 -3.34 0.95 -8.30
N VAL A 95 -2.65 2.00 -7.85
CA VAL A 95 -3.26 3.27 -7.42
C VAL A 95 -2.73 4.43 -8.27
N PRO A 96 -3.58 5.26 -8.90
CA PRO A 96 -3.14 6.31 -9.81
C PRO A 96 -2.69 7.60 -9.11
N THR A 97 -3.28 7.95 -7.96
CA THR A 97 -3.02 9.23 -7.27
C THR A 97 -2.63 9.03 -5.81
N LEU A 98 -1.86 9.96 -5.26
CA LEU A 98 -1.42 9.90 -3.87
C LEU A 98 -2.58 10.01 -2.89
N VAL A 99 -3.58 10.85 -3.19
CA VAL A 99 -4.81 10.97 -2.40
C VAL A 99 -5.54 9.62 -2.33
N ARG A 100 -5.65 8.91 -3.45
CA ARG A 100 -6.26 7.59 -3.45
C ARG A 100 -5.45 6.58 -2.63
N LEU A 101 -4.12 6.66 -2.67
CA LEU A 101 -3.25 5.80 -1.87
C LEU A 101 -3.49 6.03 -0.38
N ALA A 102 -3.54 7.29 0.05
CA ALA A 102 -3.74 7.66 1.45
C ALA A 102 -5.04 7.06 2.02
N VAL A 103 -6.13 7.06 1.24
CA VAL A 103 -7.41 6.43 1.63
C VAL A 103 -7.30 4.91 1.70
N CYS A 104 -6.54 4.26 0.82
CA CYS A 104 -6.46 2.80 0.77
C CYS A 104 -5.52 2.17 1.83
N ILE A 105 -4.65 2.96 2.46
CA ILE A 105 -3.71 2.48 3.48
C ILE A 105 -4.11 2.84 4.91
N ALA A 106 -5.10 3.74 5.06
CA ALA A 106 -5.75 4.06 6.33
C ALA A 106 -6.82 3.02 6.66
#